data_AF-A0AAN7CSJ3-F1
#
_entry.id   AF-A0AAN7CSJ3-F1
#
_cell.length_a   1.000
_cell.length_b   1.000
_cell.length_c   1.000
_cell.angle_alpha   90.00
_cell.angle_beta   90.00
_cell.angle_gamma   90.00
#
_symmetry.space_group_name_H-M   'P 1'
#
loop_
_entity.id
_entity.type
_entity.pdbx_description
1 polymer ?
#
loop_
_entity_poly.entity_id
_entity_poly.type
_entity_poly.pdbx_seq_one_letter_code
_entity_poly.pdbx_strand_id
1 'polypeptide(L)'
;MENLRRAAVEQDQLSRVFRIKEHLETLNTCVLDQANLETLGVIIDYPLNVDSIRGPWNLGPRFFEPWVSSELLTEAGADWLHTWEAGIITDHKLAGWQCGEIRAQWFHGCLKNLYKLNSELWEPWKVDPYTLREGTGLDLALHRFDFFDDLTGQYSDREYEPEAAFFPVDKAKPHVDCFVIDSKIEPDNQVLCSEVYYAAELVRFRLEKGEHSGHHTKPGIIYTLQRDLFTRITQAHFDGKTNKLVLRRSRRLELRGPKPTSDAYLLVRCMASRPVGETEYIDEVEAPDDETTSNDSPDTASKFLLGCA
;
A
#
# COMPACT_ATOMS: atom_id res chain seq x y z
N MET A 1 -25.32 -10.63 -14.16
CA MET A 1 -24.14 -11.15 -14.89
C MET A 1 -22.85 -10.41 -14.51
N GLU A 2 -22.90 -9.10 -14.26
CA GLU A 2 -21.72 -8.30 -13.95
C GLU A 2 -20.93 -8.77 -12.70
N ASN A 3 -21.61 -9.17 -11.61
CA ASN A 3 -20.92 -9.72 -10.43
C ASN A 3 -20.13 -11.01 -10.73
N LEU A 4 -20.63 -11.87 -11.62
CA LEU A 4 -19.91 -13.08 -12.04
C LEU A 4 -18.67 -12.72 -12.88
N ARG A 5 -18.79 -11.68 -13.72
CA ARG A 5 -17.66 -11.15 -14.50
C ARG A 5 -16.58 -10.58 -13.58
N ARG A 6 -16.97 -9.75 -12.59
CA ARG A 6 -16.07 -9.16 -11.59
C ARG A 6 -15.35 -10.26 -10.79
N ALA A 7 -16.07 -11.27 -10.31
CA ALA A 7 -15.49 -12.41 -9.60
C ALA A 7 -14.50 -13.21 -10.46
N ALA A 8 -14.81 -13.43 -11.74
CA ALA A 8 -13.89 -14.13 -12.65
C ALA A 8 -12.59 -13.35 -12.89
N VAL A 9 -12.67 -12.02 -13.00
CA VAL A 9 -11.49 -11.14 -13.09
C VAL A 9 -10.67 -11.24 -11.80
N GLU A 10 -11.30 -11.15 -10.63
CA GLU A 10 -10.59 -11.26 -9.34
C GLU A 10 -9.86 -12.60 -9.18
N GLN A 11 -10.44 -13.70 -9.66
CA GLN A 11 -9.79 -15.00 -9.64
C GLN A 11 -8.56 -15.09 -10.56
N ASP A 12 -8.58 -14.45 -11.74
CA ASP A 12 -7.40 -14.33 -12.60
C ASP A 12 -6.30 -13.49 -11.92
N GLN A 13 -6.69 -12.35 -11.33
CA GLN A 13 -5.77 -11.48 -10.59
C GLN A 13 -5.14 -12.23 -9.41
N LEU A 14 -5.96 -12.93 -8.61
CA LEU A 14 -5.51 -13.73 -7.48
C LEU A 14 -4.49 -14.79 -7.92
N SER A 15 -4.82 -15.53 -8.99
CA SER A 15 -3.93 -16.56 -9.55
C SER A 15 -2.57 -15.98 -9.99
N ARG A 16 -2.54 -14.75 -10.50
CA ARG A 16 -1.31 -14.09 -10.93
C ARG A 16 -0.47 -13.62 -9.76
N VAL A 17 -1.10 -12.97 -8.78
CA VAL A 17 -0.40 -12.51 -7.57
C VAL A 17 0.17 -13.70 -6.79
N PHE A 18 -0.56 -14.82 -6.76
CA PHE A 18 -0.07 -16.07 -6.18
C PHE A 18 1.21 -16.57 -6.89
N ARG A 19 1.25 -16.57 -8.22
CA ARG A 19 2.46 -16.94 -8.99
C ARG A 19 3.63 -16.01 -8.76
N ILE A 20 3.38 -14.70 -8.55
CA ILE A 20 4.42 -13.74 -8.18
C ILE A 20 5.08 -14.19 -6.88
N LYS A 21 4.27 -14.48 -5.85
CA LYS A 21 4.76 -14.97 -4.56
C LYS A 21 5.58 -16.26 -4.70
N GLU A 22 5.03 -17.28 -5.36
CA GLU A 22 5.73 -18.56 -5.57
C GLU A 22 7.09 -18.36 -6.25
N HIS A 23 7.15 -17.49 -7.27
CA HIS A 23 8.41 -17.19 -7.94
C HIS A 23 9.40 -16.49 -7.01
N LEU A 24 8.96 -15.48 -6.25
CA LEU A 24 9.80 -14.77 -5.28
C LEU A 24 10.38 -15.72 -4.22
N GLU A 25 9.61 -16.70 -3.76
CA GLU A 25 10.08 -17.71 -2.79
C GLU A 25 11.19 -18.63 -3.36
N THR A 26 11.25 -18.79 -4.68
CA THR A 26 12.35 -19.52 -5.35
C THR A 26 13.58 -18.66 -5.62
N LEU A 27 13.46 -17.34 -5.56
CA LEU A 27 14.55 -16.43 -5.84
C LEU A 27 15.49 -16.32 -4.64
N ASN A 28 16.78 -16.58 -4.87
CA ASN A 28 17.82 -16.34 -3.86
C ASN A 28 18.44 -14.94 -3.98
N THR A 29 17.62 -13.90 -4.13
CA THR A 29 18.08 -12.50 -4.20
C THR A 29 17.27 -11.58 -3.28
N CYS A 30 17.91 -10.54 -2.75
CA CYS A 30 17.24 -9.47 -1.98
C CYS A 30 16.78 -8.31 -2.85
N VAL A 31 17.24 -8.25 -4.10
CA VAL A 31 16.99 -7.13 -5.00
C VAL A 31 16.58 -7.66 -6.36
N LEU A 32 15.67 -6.94 -7.00
CA LEU A 32 15.10 -7.26 -8.29
C LEU A 32 15.47 -6.15 -9.26
N ASP A 33 16.12 -6.53 -10.35
CA ASP A 33 16.30 -5.66 -11.50
C ASP A 33 15.05 -5.66 -12.39
N GLN A 34 15.08 -4.85 -13.45
CA GLN A 34 13.98 -4.72 -14.38
C GLN A 34 13.60 -6.05 -15.06
N ALA A 35 14.55 -6.93 -15.38
CA ALA A 35 14.28 -8.19 -16.04
C ALA A 35 13.54 -9.18 -15.10
N ASN A 36 13.91 -9.18 -13.82
CA ASN A 36 13.19 -9.93 -12.79
C ASN A 36 11.75 -9.40 -12.62
N LEU A 37 11.57 -8.08 -12.57
CA LEU A 37 10.24 -7.47 -12.45
C LEU A 37 9.34 -7.79 -13.65
N GLU A 38 9.89 -7.72 -14.88
CA GLU A 38 9.16 -8.08 -16.10
C GLU A 38 8.74 -9.55 -16.10
N THR A 39 9.62 -10.45 -15.67
CA THR A 39 9.33 -11.88 -15.52
C THR A 39 8.19 -12.12 -14.53
N LEU A 40 8.16 -11.36 -13.45
CA LEU A 40 7.10 -11.40 -12.44
C LEU A 40 5.80 -10.71 -12.90
N GLY A 41 5.79 -9.98 -14.02
CA GLY A 41 4.62 -9.17 -14.39
C GLY A 41 4.40 -7.99 -13.44
N VAL A 42 5.49 -7.45 -12.87
CA VAL A 42 5.50 -6.28 -12.00
C VAL A 42 5.98 -5.07 -12.81
N ILE A 43 5.35 -3.92 -12.64
CA ILE A 43 5.80 -2.66 -13.24
C ILE A 43 6.02 -1.61 -12.17
N ILE A 44 7.10 -0.84 -12.35
CA ILE A 44 7.34 0.38 -11.59
C ILE A 44 6.77 1.54 -12.39
N ASP A 45 5.73 2.17 -11.84
CA ASP A 45 5.02 3.27 -12.47
C ASP A 45 5.60 4.62 -11.99
N TYR A 46 4.99 5.74 -12.40
CA TYR A 46 5.49 7.07 -12.06
C TYR A 46 5.66 7.25 -10.53
N PRO A 47 6.69 8.00 -10.09
CA PRO A 47 7.03 8.12 -8.68
C PRO A 47 5.85 8.53 -7.79
N LEU A 48 5.83 8.01 -6.57
CA LEU A 48 4.89 8.43 -5.54
C LEU A 48 5.42 9.71 -4.88
N ASN A 49 4.88 10.87 -5.26
CA ASN A 49 5.28 12.11 -4.62
C ASN A 49 4.73 12.18 -3.19
N VAL A 50 5.57 12.09 -2.17
CA VAL A 50 5.17 12.18 -0.76
C VAL A 50 5.38 13.57 -0.15
N ASP A 51 6.11 14.43 -0.84
CA ASP A 51 6.46 15.78 -0.36
C ASP A 51 5.38 16.82 -0.69
N SER A 52 4.57 16.58 -1.73
CA SER A 52 3.54 17.50 -2.18
C SER A 52 2.25 16.77 -2.54
N ILE A 53 1.30 16.77 -1.60
CA ILE A 53 0.01 16.10 -1.74
C ILE A 53 -0.78 16.63 -2.96
N ARG A 54 -0.65 17.94 -3.26
CA ARG A 54 -1.37 18.64 -4.36
C ARG A 54 -0.43 19.20 -5.44
N GLY A 55 0.80 18.68 -5.53
CA GLY A 55 1.76 19.17 -6.52
C GLY A 55 1.42 18.71 -7.94
N PRO A 56 1.76 19.49 -8.98
CA PRO A 56 1.54 19.13 -10.39
C PRO A 56 2.32 17.86 -10.81
N TRP A 57 3.23 17.39 -9.96
CA TRP A 57 4.08 16.22 -10.18
C TRP A 57 3.45 14.89 -9.72
N ASN A 58 2.25 14.90 -9.15
CA ASN A 58 1.56 13.66 -8.76
C ASN A 58 0.67 13.17 -9.91
N LEU A 59 1.29 12.54 -10.92
CA LEU A 59 0.69 12.25 -12.23
C LEU A 59 -0.30 11.07 -12.28
N GLY A 60 -0.71 10.52 -11.13
CA GLY A 60 -1.76 9.50 -11.15
C GLY A 60 -2.19 9.01 -9.78
N PRO A 61 -3.08 8.00 -9.74
CA PRO A 61 -3.96 7.75 -8.60
C PRO A 61 -3.22 7.60 -7.28
N ARG A 62 -3.62 8.44 -6.33
CA ARG A 62 -3.24 8.35 -4.93
C ARG A 62 -4.35 7.62 -4.20
N PHE A 63 -3.99 6.59 -3.46
CA PHE A 63 -4.94 5.85 -2.66
C PHE A 63 -4.89 6.22 -1.17
N PHE A 64 -3.98 7.12 -0.78
CA PHE A 64 -3.73 7.46 0.62
C PHE A 64 -3.38 8.93 0.78
N GLU A 65 -4.08 9.62 1.68
CA GLU A 65 -3.91 11.05 1.95
C GLU A 65 -3.38 11.28 3.37
N PRO A 66 -2.14 11.77 3.54
CA PRO A 66 -1.64 12.21 4.83
C PRO A 66 -2.48 13.41 5.31
N TRP A 67 -3.09 13.31 6.49
CA TRP A 67 -4.03 14.33 6.99
C TRP A 67 -3.66 14.88 8.37
N VAL A 68 -2.72 14.25 9.07
CA VAL A 68 -2.29 14.67 10.40
C VAL A 68 -1.47 15.97 10.33
N SER A 69 -1.85 16.96 11.13
CA SER A 69 -1.17 18.26 11.18
C SER A 69 0.23 18.14 11.79
N SER A 70 1.11 19.10 11.50
CA SER A 70 2.47 19.13 12.06
C SER A 70 2.47 19.26 13.58
N GLU A 71 1.50 19.98 14.14
CA GLU A 71 1.34 20.17 15.58
C GLU A 71 1.04 18.84 16.29
N LEU A 72 0.06 18.09 15.79
CA LEU A 72 -0.31 16.78 16.33
C LEU A 72 0.83 15.76 16.20
N LEU A 73 1.58 15.79 15.10
CA LEU A 73 2.77 14.93 14.92
C LEU A 73 3.87 15.27 15.93
N THR A 74 4.08 16.56 16.19
CA THR A 74 5.07 17.01 17.16
C THR A 74 4.67 16.58 18.56
N GLU A 75 3.39 16.75 18.93
CA GLU A 75 2.85 16.30 20.21
C GLU A 75 2.96 14.77 20.37
N ALA A 76 2.54 14.01 19.37
CA ALA A 76 2.63 12.55 19.39
C ALA A 76 4.07 12.03 19.51
N GLY A 77 5.04 12.76 18.95
CA GLY A 77 6.47 12.48 19.04
C GLY A 77 7.17 13.05 20.28
N ALA A 78 6.51 13.88 21.09
CA ALA A 78 7.12 14.55 22.24
C ALA A 78 7.14 13.69 23.51
N ASP A 79 6.16 12.81 23.68
CA ASP A 79 5.94 12.03 24.91
C ASP A 79 6.74 10.72 25.01
N TRP A 80 7.36 10.26 23.92
CA TRP A 80 8.16 9.03 23.97
C TRP A 80 9.56 9.33 24.48
N LEU A 81 9.89 8.72 25.62
CA LEU A 81 11.18 8.85 26.30
C LEU A 81 12.33 8.64 25.30
N HIS A 82 12.86 9.79 24.90
CA HIS A 82 14.12 10.04 24.23
C HIS A 82 14.14 9.70 22.73
N THR A 83 14.73 10.66 22.02
CA THR A 83 15.37 10.57 20.70
C THR A 83 15.93 9.18 20.42
N TRP A 84 16.14 8.85 19.16
CA TRP A 84 16.79 7.60 18.77
C TRP A 84 18.03 7.23 19.61
N GLU A 85 18.70 8.25 20.17
CA GLU A 85 19.78 8.20 21.17
C GLU A 85 19.54 7.25 22.35
N ALA A 86 18.35 7.16 22.98
CA ALA A 86 18.21 6.28 24.16
C ALA A 86 18.30 4.79 23.85
N GLY A 87 18.01 4.39 22.61
CA GLY A 87 18.24 3.02 22.14
C GLY A 87 19.68 2.80 21.65
N ILE A 88 20.35 3.84 21.15
CA ILE A 88 21.68 3.75 20.49
C ILE A 88 22.85 3.79 21.50
N ILE A 89 22.64 4.24 22.75
CA ILE A 89 23.70 4.45 23.76
C ILE A 89 24.51 3.17 24.12
N THR A 90 24.11 1.96 23.70
CA THR A 90 24.82 0.73 24.11
C THR A 90 25.93 0.23 23.20
N ASP A 91 25.99 0.55 21.90
CA ASP A 91 27.18 0.22 21.11
C ASP A 91 27.22 0.93 19.74
N HIS A 92 28.22 1.80 19.52
CA HIS A 92 28.45 2.44 18.22
C HIS A 92 28.88 1.45 17.11
N LYS A 93 29.02 0.16 17.43
CA LYS A 93 29.27 -0.92 16.47
C LYS A 93 28.00 -1.58 15.90
N LEU A 94 26.81 -1.25 16.41
CA LEU A 94 25.54 -1.86 16.02
C LEU A 94 24.81 -1.14 14.86
N ALA A 95 25.55 -0.53 13.93
CA ALA A 95 24.94 -0.04 12.69
C ALA A 95 24.37 -1.25 11.90
N GLY A 96 23.08 -1.24 11.59
CA GLY A 96 22.44 -2.37 10.91
C GLY A 96 21.02 -2.67 11.40
N TRP A 97 20.56 -3.88 11.05
CA TRP A 97 19.21 -4.42 11.32
C TRP A 97 18.69 -4.14 12.74
N GLN A 98 19.53 -4.33 13.76
CA GLN A 98 19.14 -4.16 15.17
C GLN A 98 18.69 -2.74 15.52
N CYS A 99 19.21 -1.71 14.84
CA CYS A 99 18.74 -0.34 15.04
C CYS A 99 17.42 -0.05 14.32
N GLY A 100 17.04 -0.90 13.34
CA GLY A 100 15.75 -0.84 12.65
C GLY A 100 14.58 -1.07 13.60
N GLU A 101 14.69 -2.06 14.50
CA GLU A 101 13.68 -2.34 15.53
C GLU A 101 13.47 -1.13 16.47
N ILE A 102 14.55 -0.46 16.87
CA ILE A 102 14.47 0.74 17.72
C ILE A 102 13.73 1.88 17.00
N ARG A 103 14.05 2.09 15.72
CA ARG A 103 13.32 3.06 14.87
C ARG A 103 11.85 2.67 14.77
N ALA A 104 11.56 1.39 14.53
CA ALA A 104 10.20 0.88 14.42
C ALA A 104 9.39 1.09 15.71
N GLN A 105 10.00 0.90 16.88
CA GLN A 105 9.38 1.20 18.17
C GLN A 105 9.00 2.67 18.31
N TRP A 106 9.86 3.60 17.86
CA TRP A 106 9.53 5.03 17.86
C TRP A 106 8.32 5.34 16.96
N PHE A 107 8.30 4.81 15.72
CA PHE A 107 7.16 4.98 14.81
C PHE A 107 5.86 4.44 15.42
N HIS A 108 5.91 3.23 16.00
CA HIS A 108 4.78 2.64 16.72
C HIS A 108 4.30 3.51 17.88
N GLY A 109 5.23 4.08 18.63
CA GLY A 109 4.93 4.99 19.74
C GLY A 109 4.15 6.22 19.30
N CYS A 110 4.62 6.86 18.22
CA CYS A 110 3.93 8.00 17.61
C CYS A 110 2.53 7.60 17.12
N LEU A 111 2.39 6.49 16.40
CA LEU A 111 1.09 6.03 15.88
C LEU A 111 0.11 5.69 17.02
N LYS A 112 0.57 5.06 18.10
CA LYS A 112 -0.25 4.77 19.27
C LYS A 112 -0.73 6.04 19.96
N ASN A 113 0.12 7.07 20.04
CA ASN A 113 -0.26 8.36 20.59
C ASN A 113 -1.27 9.08 19.69
N LEU A 114 -1.03 9.11 18.37
CA LEU A 114 -1.97 9.67 17.41
C LEU A 114 -3.33 8.97 17.48
N TYR A 115 -3.36 7.64 17.58
CA TYR A 115 -4.60 6.87 17.71
C TYR A 115 -5.38 7.21 18.98
N LYS A 116 -4.70 7.46 20.11
CA LYS A 116 -5.36 7.95 21.34
C LYS A 116 -5.95 9.34 21.17
N LEU A 117 -5.28 10.21 20.41
CA LEU A 117 -5.74 11.57 20.13
C LEU A 117 -6.88 11.58 19.11
N ASN A 118 -6.90 10.62 18.18
CA ASN A 118 -7.94 10.48 17.18
C ASN A 118 -8.11 9.02 16.74
N SER A 119 -9.24 8.42 17.09
CA SER A 119 -9.56 7.03 16.80
C SER A 119 -10.10 6.78 15.38
N GLU A 120 -10.19 7.81 14.52
CA GLU A 120 -10.54 7.65 13.09
C GLU A 120 -9.33 7.23 12.24
N LEU A 121 -8.16 7.12 12.85
CA LEU A 121 -6.95 6.56 12.22
C LEU A 121 -7.10 5.06 11.97
N TRP A 122 -6.24 4.49 11.12
CA TRP A 122 -6.16 3.04 10.90
C TRP A 122 -6.21 2.26 12.21
N GLU A 123 -6.89 1.11 12.20
CA GLU A 123 -6.77 0.11 13.24
C GLU A 123 -5.37 -0.51 13.11
N PRO A 124 -4.42 -0.20 14.03
CA PRO A 124 -3.07 -0.72 13.92
C PRO A 124 -3.02 -2.12 14.53
N TRP A 125 -2.60 -3.10 13.74
CA TRP A 125 -2.36 -4.47 14.19
C TRP A 125 -0.86 -4.63 14.38
N LYS A 126 -0.40 -4.34 15.59
CA LYS A 126 0.95 -4.69 16.04
C LYS A 126 0.87 -6.00 16.81
N VAL A 127 1.08 -7.10 16.11
CA VAL A 127 1.28 -8.40 16.74
C VAL A 127 2.25 -9.21 15.89
N ASP A 128 2.89 -10.21 16.50
CA ASP A 128 3.74 -11.15 15.76
C ASP A 128 3.00 -11.70 14.52
N PRO A 129 3.74 -12.11 13.46
CA PRO A 129 3.15 -12.55 12.21
C PRO A 129 2.07 -13.64 12.35
N TYR A 130 2.24 -14.52 13.35
CA TYR A 130 1.30 -15.60 13.61
C TYR A 130 -0.05 -15.06 14.08
N THR A 131 -0.04 -14.16 15.06
CA THR A 131 -1.29 -13.55 15.55
C THR A 131 -1.97 -12.67 14.50
N LEU A 132 -1.20 -11.95 13.67
CA LEU A 132 -1.76 -11.21 12.53
C LEU A 132 -2.50 -12.15 11.57
N ARG A 133 -1.88 -13.28 11.23
CA ARG A 133 -2.47 -14.29 10.36
C ARG A 133 -3.71 -14.94 10.97
N GLU A 134 -3.67 -15.35 12.23
CA GLU A 134 -4.84 -15.95 12.89
C GLU A 134 -6.01 -14.96 13.03
N GLY A 135 -5.72 -13.71 13.40
CA GLY A 135 -6.75 -12.71 13.66
C GLY A 135 -7.36 -12.11 12.39
N THR A 136 -6.57 -11.93 11.34
CA THR A 136 -7.00 -11.22 10.13
C THR A 136 -7.01 -12.08 8.88
N GLY A 137 -6.25 -13.17 8.83
CA GLY A 137 -5.97 -13.95 7.62
C GLY A 137 -4.83 -13.41 6.76
N LEU A 138 -4.24 -12.26 7.10
CA LEU A 138 -3.11 -11.68 6.38
C LEU A 138 -1.81 -12.40 6.77
N ASP A 139 -1.14 -13.01 5.78
CA ASP A 139 0.07 -13.83 5.98
C ASP A 139 1.34 -13.08 5.55
N LEU A 140 1.76 -12.11 6.38
CA LEU A 140 3.05 -11.44 6.19
C LEU A 140 4.16 -12.34 6.77
N ALA A 141 4.80 -13.14 5.93
CA ALA A 141 5.88 -14.02 6.38
C ALA A 141 7.14 -13.25 6.78
N LEU A 142 7.83 -13.75 7.81
CA LEU A 142 9.22 -13.45 8.10
C LEU A 142 10.11 -14.26 7.15
N HIS A 143 11.06 -13.61 6.49
CA HIS A 143 12.02 -14.27 5.62
C HIS A 143 13.42 -14.12 6.18
N ARG A 144 14.00 -15.25 6.63
CA ARG A 144 15.39 -15.36 7.06
C ARG A 144 16.15 -16.27 6.10
N PHE A 145 17.25 -15.76 5.55
CA PHE A 145 18.16 -16.56 4.74
C PHE A 145 19.59 -16.39 5.22
N ASP A 146 20.25 -17.50 5.53
CA ASP A 146 21.69 -17.52 5.73
C ASP A 146 22.34 -17.73 4.36
N PHE A 147 23.10 -16.75 3.86
CA PHE A 147 23.87 -16.93 2.63
C PHE A 147 25.35 -16.63 2.87
N PHE A 148 26.20 -17.54 2.39
CA PHE A 148 27.63 -17.34 2.38
C PHE A 148 27.98 -16.39 1.23
N ASP A 149 28.59 -15.27 1.55
CA ASP A 149 29.12 -14.33 0.57
C ASP A 149 30.56 -14.74 0.22
N ASP A 150 30.74 -15.32 -0.97
CA ASP A 150 32.04 -15.80 -1.46
C ASP A 150 33.10 -14.68 -1.58
N LEU A 151 32.68 -13.41 -1.74
CA LEU A 151 33.60 -12.28 -1.86
C LEU A 151 34.16 -11.85 -0.50
N THR A 152 33.37 -11.99 0.56
CA THR A 152 33.75 -11.59 1.92
C THR A 152 34.12 -12.77 2.81
N GLY A 153 33.80 -13.99 2.40
CA GLY A 153 33.99 -15.22 3.17
C GLY A 153 33.13 -15.27 4.44
N GLN A 154 32.02 -14.53 4.49
CA GLN A 154 31.17 -14.40 5.66
C GLN A 154 29.75 -14.87 5.37
N TYR A 155 29.12 -15.48 6.37
CA TYR A 155 27.68 -15.64 6.38
C TYR A 155 27.04 -14.27 6.61
N SER A 156 26.18 -13.88 5.69
CA SER A 156 25.33 -12.71 5.84
C SER A 156 23.91 -13.19 6.08
N ASP A 157 23.32 -12.72 7.17
CA ASP A 157 21.91 -12.95 7.46
C ASP A 157 21.10 -11.98 6.59
N ARG A 158 20.20 -12.53 5.77
CA ARG A 158 19.15 -11.76 5.10
C ARG A 158 17.92 -11.87 5.97
N GLU A 159 17.42 -10.73 6.38
CA GLU A 159 16.15 -10.67 7.07
C GLU A 159 15.31 -9.56 6.47
N TYR A 160 14.06 -9.88 6.16
CA TYR A 160 13.01 -8.88 6.11
C TYR A 160 11.79 -9.40 6.86
N GLU A 161 11.22 -8.54 7.68
CA GLU A 161 10.18 -8.89 8.63
C GLU A 161 9.08 -7.83 8.67
N PRO A 162 7.82 -8.23 8.85
CA PRO A 162 6.73 -7.30 9.06
C PRO A 162 6.69 -6.88 10.53
N GLU A 163 6.59 -5.59 10.76
CA GLU A 163 6.47 -4.97 12.08
C GLU A 163 5.02 -4.68 12.48
N ALA A 164 4.20 -4.30 11.50
CA ALA A 164 2.79 -4.02 11.70
C ALA A 164 2.01 -4.11 10.40
N ALA A 165 0.71 -4.34 10.53
CA ALA A 165 -0.27 -4.11 9.48
C ALA A 165 -1.29 -3.07 9.92
N PHE A 166 -1.86 -2.34 8.97
CA PHE A 166 -2.85 -1.32 9.23
C PHE A 166 -4.09 -1.54 8.38
N PHE A 167 -5.26 -1.48 9.01
CA PHE A 167 -6.55 -1.66 8.34
C PHE A 167 -7.41 -0.40 8.52
N PRO A 168 -8.20 -0.02 7.51
CA PRO A 168 -9.03 1.16 7.61
C PRO A 168 -10.16 0.89 8.60
N VAL A 169 -10.49 1.87 9.45
CA VAL A 169 -11.64 1.78 10.37
C VAL A 169 -12.94 1.59 9.59
N ASP A 170 -13.06 2.30 8.46
CA ASP A 170 -14.10 2.03 7.47
C ASP A 170 -13.77 0.74 6.71
N LYS A 171 -14.39 -0.36 7.15
CA LYS A 171 -14.23 -1.70 6.56
C LYS A 171 -14.73 -1.80 5.13
N ALA A 172 -15.46 -0.81 4.61
CA ALA A 172 -15.80 -0.77 3.18
C ALA A 172 -14.56 -0.48 2.32
N LYS A 173 -13.55 0.20 2.87
CA LYS A 173 -12.35 0.56 2.10
C LYS A 173 -11.44 -0.65 1.86
N PRO A 174 -11.03 -0.90 0.60
CA PRO A 174 -10.24 -2.08 0.23
C PRO A 174 -8.73 -1.93 0.54
N HIS A 175 -8.35 -0.89 1.27
CA HIS A 175 -6.96 -0.53 1.51
C HIS A 175 -6.34 -1.40 2.61
N VAL A 176 -5.05 -1.68 2.53
CA VAL A 176 -4.30 -2.36 3.59
C VAL A 176 -2.84 -1.92 3.55
N ASP A 177 -2.26 -1.63 4.70
CA ASP A 177 -0.85 -1.22 4.75
C ASP A 177 -0.05 -2.18 5.60
N CYS A 178 1.26 -2.24 5.36
CA CYS A 178 2.22 -2.86 6.26
C CYS A 178 3.46 -2.01 6.47
N PHE A 179 4.04 -2.17 7.65
CA PHE A 179 5.35 -1.67 8.00
C PHE A 179 6.32 -2.84 8.08
N VAL A 180 7.47 -2.70 7.43
CA VAL A 180 8.42 -3.77 7.21
C VAL A 180 9.82 -3.25 7.51
N ILE A 181 10.65 -4.07 8.15
CA ILE A 181 12.09 -3.83 8.24
C ILE A 181 12.77 -4.73 7.20
N ASP A 182 13.72 -4.18 6.46
CA ASP A 182 14.58 -4.90 5.53
C ASP A 182 16.06 -4.68 5.90
N SER A 183 16.81 -5.77 6.05
CA SER A 183 18.25 -5.76 6.34
C SER A 183 19.11 -5.20 5.20
N LYS A 184 18.53 -4.99 4.01
CA LYS A 184 19.20 -4.42 2.84
C LYS A 184 18.78 -2.97 2.60
N ILE A 185 19.74 -2.26 2.02
CA ILE A 185 19.50 -0.94 1.43
C ILE A 185 19.40 -1.19 -0.06
N GLU A 186 18.33 -0.67 -0.63
CA GLU A 186 18.06 -0.78 -2.05
C GLU A 186 19.19 -0.13 -2.88
N PRO A 187 19.76 -0.82 -3.87
CA PRO A 187 20.67 -0.23 -4.84
C PRO A 187 19.94 0.68 -5.84
N ASP A 188 20.68 1.58 -6.50
CA ASP A 188 20.10 2.43 -7.54
C ASP A 188 19.52 1.58 -8.69
N ASN A 189 18.33 1.94 -9.17
CA ASN A 189 17.60 1.26 -10.26
C ASN A 189 17.16 -0.19 -9.97
N GLN A 190 17.13 -0.61 -8.70
CA GLN A 190 16.61 -1.92 -8.30
C GLN A 190 15.50 -1.76 -7.26
N VAL A 191 14.75 -2.83 -7.03
CA VAL A 191 13.67 -2.88 -6.03
C VAL A 191 14.02 -3.94 -5.01
N LEU A 192 13.72 -3.69 -3.74
CA LEU A 192 13.88 -4.74 -2.72
C LEU A 192 12.87 -5.87 -2.97
N CYS A 193 13.33 -7.11 -2.85
CA CYS A 193 12.48 -8.29 -2.98
C CYS A 193 11.32 -8.24 -1.97
N SER A 194 11.58 -7.76 -0.75
CA SER A 194 10.58 -7.55 0.30
C SER A 194 9.44 -6.62 -0.15
N GLU A 195 9.74 -5.50 -0.83
CA GLU A 195 8.72 -4.56 -1.32
C GLU A 195 7.75 -5.25 -2.29
N VAL A 196 8.26 -6.09 -3.20
CA VAL A 196 7.42 -6.82 -4.17
C VAL A 196 6.67 -7.96 -3.50
N TYR A 197 7.32 -8.68 -2.59
CA TYR A 197 6.72 -9.77 -1.83
C TYR A 197 5.53 -9.28 -1.02
N TYR A 198 5.72 -8.24 -0.20
CA TYR A 198 4.64 -7.70 0.61
C TYR A 198 3.58 -7.01 -0.23
N ALA A 199 3.93 -6.36 -1.35
CA ALA A 199 2.93 -5.87 -2.30
C ALA A 199 2.02 -6.99 -2.83
N ALA A 200 2.60 -8.14 -3.20
CA ALA A 200 1.84 -9.30 -3.63
C ALA A 200 0.95 -9.82 -2.49
N GLU A 201 1.47 -9.97 -1.28
CA GLU A 201 0.68 -10.45 -0.13
C GLU A 201 -0.49 -9.53 0.23
N LEU A 202 -0.27 -8.21 0.28
CA LEU A 202 -1.31 -7.24 0.58
C LEU A 202 -2.45 -7.26 -0.45
N VAL A 203 -2.09 -7.30 -1.74
CA VAL A 203 -3.06 -7.36 -2.84
C VAL A 203 -3.80 -8.69 -2.85
N ARG A 204 -3.08 -9.82 -2.68
CA ARG A 204 -3.66 -11.17 -2.58
C ARG A 204 -4.69 -11.22 -1.46
N PHE A 205 -4.32 -10.78 -0.26
CA PHE A 205 -5.21 -10.76 0.90
C PHE A 205 -6.54 -10.03 0.61
N ARG A 206 -6.48 -8.90 -0.09
CA ARG A 206 -7.68 -8.13 -0.45
C ARG A 206 -8.51 -8.76 -1.58
N LEU A 207 -7.91 -9.61 -2.41
CA LEU A 207 -8.61 -10.38 -3.44
C LEU A 207 -9.27 -11.65 -2.89
N GLU A 208 -8.64 -12.35 -1.93
CA GLU A 208 -9.08 -13.67 -1.44
C GLU A 208 -10.43 -13.66 -0.73
N LYS A 209 -10.79 -12.57 -0.05
CA LYS A 209 -11.98 -12.54 0.82
C LYS A 209 -13.29 -12.26 0.09
N GLY A 210 -13.26 -11.76 -1.15
CA GLY A 210 -14.46 -11.32 -1.87
C GLY A 210 -15.23 -10.14 -1.23
N GLU A 211 -14.80 -9.67 -0.06
CA GLU A 211 -15.40 -8.57 0.73
C GLU A 211 -15.41 -7.24 -0.03
N HIS A 212 -14.51 -7.08 -1.01
CA HIS A 212 -14.34 -5.85 -1.79
C HIS A 212 -14.59 -6.03 -3.29
N SER A 213 -15.51 -6.93 -3.66
CA SER A 213 -15.88 -7.18 -5.07
C SER A 213 -16.51 -5.99 -5.79
N GLY A 214 -17.03 -5.01 -5.04
CA GLY A 214 -17.47 -3.70 -5.54
C GLY A 214 -16.32 -2.75 -5.90
N HIS A 215 -15.06 -3.13 -5.66
CA HIS A 215 -13.90 -2.29 -5.94
C HIS A 215 -13.07 -2.83 -7.10
N HIS A 216 -12.81 -1.97 -8.09
CA HIS A 216 -11.90 -2.27 -9.20
C HIS A 216 -10.43 -2.20 -8.80
N THR A 217 -10.10 -1.45 -7.74
CA THR A 217 -8.73 -1.31 -7.23
C THR A 217 -8.69 -1.63 -5.74
N LYS A 218 -7.74 -2.49 -5.35
CA LYS A 218 -7.50 -2.90 -3.96
C LYS A 218 -6.06 -2.54 -3.59
N PRO A 219 -5.84 -1.32 -3.11
CA PRO A 219 -4.49 -0.78 -2.95
C PRO A 219 -3.87 -1.24 -1.64
N GLY A 220 -2.54 -1.31 -1.62
CA GLY A 220 -1.81 -1.39 -0.37
C GLY A 220 -0.61 -0.45 -0.32
N ILE A 221 -0.18 -0.08 0.89
CA ILE A 221 1.10 0.60 1.10
C ILE A 221 2.05 -0.28 1.88
N ILE A 222 3.29 -0.29 1.43
CA ILE A 222 4.42 -0.85 2.13
C ILE A 222 5.29 0.32 2.58
N TYR A 223 5.49 0.42 3.89
CA TYR A 223 6.50 1.27 4.50
C TYR A 223 7.72 0.38 4.77
N THR A 224 8.77 0.52 3.97
CA THR A 224 9.98 -0.32 4.12
C THR A 224 11.05 0.48 4.83
N LEU A 225 11.42 0.06 6.02
CA LEU A 225 12.58 0.56 6.76
C LEU A 225 13.83 -0.22 6.31
N GLN A 226 14.73 0.45 5.60
CA GLN A 226 15.96 -0.14 5.09
C GLN A 226 17.06 0.03 6.15
N ARG A 227 17.22 -1.01 6.96
CA ARG A 227 17.99 -1.00 8.22
C ARG A 227 17.47 0.06 9.18
N ASP A 228 18.32 0.98 9.60
CA ASP A 228 18.01 2.12 10.47
C ASP A 228 18.24 3.47 9.78
N LEU A 229 18.61 3.44 8.49
CA LEU A 229 19.16 4.59 7.78
C LEU A 229 18.13 5.26 6.88
N PHE A 230 17.29 4.46 6.23
CA PHE A 230 16.39 4.97 5.20
C PHE A 230 15.02 4.33 5.31
N THR A 231 14.03 4.97 4.72
CA THR A 231 12.76 4.33 4.44
C THR A 231 12.26 4.68 3.05
N ARG A 232 11.35 3.86 2.53
CA ARG A 232 10.64 4.10 1.28
C ARG A 232 9.18 3.73 1.45
N ILE A 233 8.33 4.52 0.82
CA ILE A 233 6.89 4.30 0.78
C ILE A 233 6.54 3.78 -0.61
N THR A 234 5.98 2.58 -0.69
CA THR A 234 5.59 1.94 -1.94
C THR A 234 4.09 1.72 -1.93
N GLN A 235 3.38 2.38 -2.84
CA GLN A 235 1.96 2.13 -3.11
C GLN A 235 1.85 1.02 -4.16
N ALA A 236 1.11 -0.03 -3.85
CA ALA A 236 0.88 -1.17 -4.72
C ALA A 236 -0.60 -1.31 -5.07
N HIS A 237 -0.89 -1.77 -6.27
CA HIS A 237 -2.19 -2.30 -6.64
C HIS A 237 -2.07 -3.23 -7.86
N PHE A 238 -3.03 -4.11 -8.05
CA PHE A 238 -3.13 -4.87 -9.30
C PHE A 238 -3.94 -4.09 -10.33
N ASP A 239 -3.36 -3.83 -11.49
CA ASP A 239 -4.09 -3.22 -12.60
C ASP A 239 -4.70 -4.30 -13.48
N GLY A 240 -6.03 -4.42 -13.46
CA GLY A 240 -6.76 -5.37 -14.28
C GLY A 240 -6.67 -5.12 -15.78
N LYS A 241 -6.32 -3.91 -16.23
CA LYS A 241 -6.20 -3.60 -17.67
C LYS A 241 -4.90 -4.11 -18.25
N THR A 242 -3.78 -3.80 -17.60
CA THR A 242 -2.45 -4.31 -18.01
C THR A 242 -2.19 -5.73 -17.51
N ASN A 243 -2.98 -6.19 -16.55
CA ASN A 243 -2.86 -7.48 -15.88
C ASN A 243 -1.51 -7.67 -15.19
N LYS A 244 -1.09 -6.62 -14.48
CA LYS A 244 0.21 -6.50 -13.80
C LYS A 244 0.05 -5.96 -12.39
N LEU A 245 1.00 -6.34 -11.52
CA LEU A 245 1.18 -5.69 -10.22
C LEU A 245 1.92 -4.37 -10.43
N VAL A 246 1.30 -3.26 -10.04
CA VAL A 246 1.83 -1.91 -10.24
C VAL A 246 2.38 -1.39 -8.92
N LEU A 247 3.64 -0.96 -8.92
CA LEU A 247 4.29 -0.32 -7.78
C LEU A 247 4.60 1.14 -8.10
N ARG A 248 4.23 2.03 -7.20
CA ARG A 248 4.63 3.44 -7.21
C ARG A 248 5.46 3.73 -5.97
N ARG A 249 6.70 4.12 -6.17
CA ARG A 249 7.69 4.25 -5.10
C ARG A 249 7.99 5.71 -4.81
N SER A 250 8.05 6.07 -3.54
CA SER A 250 8.46 7.41 -3.12
C SER A 250 9.94 7.62 -3.38
N ARG A 251 10.44 8.86 -3.26
CA ARG A 251 11.88 9.05 -3.02
C ARG A 251 12.31 8.30 -1.76
N ARG A 252 13.60 8.02 -1.64
CA ARG A 252 14.16 7.53 -0.39
C ARG A 252 14.06 8.63 0.67
N LEU A 253 13.50 8.28 1.82
CA LEU A 253 13.38 9.13 2.99
C LEU A 253 14.58 8.89 3.91
N GLU A 254 15.16 9.97 4.43
CA GLU A 254 16.39 9.98 5.20
C GLU A 254 16.12 9.85 6.71
N LEU A 255 16.61 8.78 7.33
CA LEU A 255 16.43 8.49 8.75
C LEU A 255 17.77 8.41 9.51
N ARG A 256 18.88 8.86 8.93
CA ARG A 256 20.17 8.88 9.61
C ARG A 256 20.22 9.94 10.69
N GLY A 257 20.94 9.59 11.76
CA GLY A 257 21.29 10.47 12.84
C GLY A 257 20.79 9.98 14.20
N PRO A 258 20.92 10.83 15.23
CA PRO A 258 20.43 10.57 16.57
C PRO A 258 19.00 11.10 16.83
N LYS A 259 18.59 12.05 15.99
CA LYS A 259 17.33 12.82 15.95
C LYS A 259 16.25 12.28 15.01
N PRO A 260 14.97 12.01 15.36
CA PRO A 260 13.93 11.91 14.32
C PRO A 260 14.03 13.07 13.31
N THR A 261 14.23 12.73 12.05
CA THR A 261 14.38 13.70 10.95
C THR A 261 13.02 14.23 10.50
N SER A 262 12.99 15.28 9.67
CA SER A 262 11.75 15.71 9.01
C SER A 262 11.08 14.58 8.23
N ASP A 263 11.89 13.70 7.62
CA ASP A 263 11.45 12.52 6.89
C ASP A 263 10.86 11.44 7.81
N ALA A 264 11.33 11.32 9.05
CA ALA A 264 10.70 10.47 10.06
C ALA A 264 9.28 10.96 10.39
N TYR A 265 9.09 12.26 10.59
CA TYR A 265 7.75 12.82 10.81
C TYR A 265 6.86 12.72 9.57
N LEU A 266 7.43 12.86 8.37
CA LEU A 266 6.71 12.60 7.12
C LEU A 266 6.22 11.15 7.06
N LEU A 267 7.07 10.17 7.40
CA LEU A 267 6.70 8.77 7.44
C LEU A 267 5.54 8.52 8.42
N VAL A 268 5.62 9.05 9.66
CA VAL A 268 4.52 8.95 10.63
C VAL A 268 3.22 9.52 10.05
N ARG A 269 3.29 10.67 9.38
CA ARG A 269 2.13 11.29 8.73
C ARG A 269 1.54 10.40 7.64
N CYS A 270 2.38 9.74 6.85
CA CYS A 270 1.95 8.81 5.80
C CYS A 270 1.34 7.54 6.38
N MET A 271 1.96 6.94 7.40
CA MET A 271 1.41 5.78 8.12
C MET A 271 0.07 6.09 8.79
N ALA A 272 -0.12 7.33 9.23
CA ALA A 272 -1.37 7.84 9.78
C ALA A 272 -2.31 8.42 8.71
N SER A 273 -2.13 8.10 7.42
CA SER A 273 -2.96 8.63 6.32
C SER A 273 -4.42 8.18 6.39
N ARG A 274 -5.29 8.70 5.52
CA ARG A 274 -6.64 8.15 5.30
C ARG A 274 -6.68 7.44 3.96
N PRO A 275 -7.46 6.35 3.82
CA PRO A 275 -7.75 5.77 2.52
C PRO A 275 -8.50 6.79 1.65
N VAL A 276 -8.02 7.02 0.45
CA VAL A 276 -8.65 7.88 -0.57
C VAL A 276 -8.58 7.21 -1.94
N GLY A 277 -9.07 7.92 -2.97
CA GLY A 277 -9.03 7.48 -4.37
C GLY A 277 -10.31 6.77 -4.81
N GLU A 278 -10.58 6.88 -6.10
CA GLU A 278 -11.67 6.18 -6.78
C GLU A 278 -11.27 4.70 -6.91
N THR A 279 -11.89 3.86 -6.09
CA THR A 279 -11.64 2.41 -6.08
C THR A 279 -12.88 1.60 -6.42
N GLU A 280 -14.07 2.20 -6.35
CA GLU A 280 -15.37 1.56 -6.54
C GLU A 280 -15.75 1.54 -8.02
N TYR A 281 -16.42 0.48 -8.48
CA TYR A 281 -17.09 0.52 -9.76
C TYR A 281 -18.23 1.54 -9.69
N ILE A 282 -18.31 2.43 -10.67
CA ILE A 282 -19.50 3.26 -10.88
C ILE A 282 -20.50 2.36 -11.61
N ASP A 283 -21.56 1.95 -10.91
CA ASP A 283 -22.65 1.24 -11.58
C ASP A 283 -23.32 2.23 -12.55
N GLU A 284 -23.28 1.92 -13.85
CA GLU A 284 -24.02 2.69 -14.85
C GLU A 284 -25.50 2.58 -14.49
N VAL A 285 -26.13 3.71 -14.17
CA VAL A 285 -27.58 3.78 -13.96
C VAL A 285 -28.21 3.31 -15.28
N GLU A 286 -28.94 2.20 -15.23
CA GLU A 286 -29.73 1.73 -16.37
C GLU A 286 -30.51 2.93 -16.92
N ALA A 287 -30.28 3.25 -18.21
CA ALA A 287 -31.01 4.32 -18.87
C ALA A 287 -32.50 4.10 -18.65
N PRO A 288 -33.28 5.16 -18.34
CA PRO A 288 -34.71 5.01 -18.11
C PRO A 288 -35.32 4.32 -19.34
N ASP A 289 -36.06 3.24 -19.11
CA ASP A 289 -36.80 2.53 -20.14
C ASP A 289 -37.68 3.55 -20.88
N ASP A 290 -37.32 3.86 -22.13
CA ASP A 290 -38.17 4.57 -23.09
C ASP A 290 -39.31 3.63 -23.53
N GLU A 291 -40.10 3.11 -22.60
CA GLU A 291 -41.35 2.40 -22.87
C GLU A 291 -42.44 2.90 -21.92
N THR A 292 -42.88 4.14 -22.16
CA THR A 292 -44.28 4.54 -21.95
C THR A 292 -44.61 5.80 -22.75
N THR A 293 -44.52 5.71 -24.08
CA THR A 293 -45.44 6.49 -24.91
C THR A 293 -46.68 5.64 -25.16
N SER A 294 -47.65 5.79 -24.26
CA SER A 294 -49.01 5.32 -24.49
C SER A 294 -49.53 5.94 -25.78
N ASN A 295 -49.92 5.07 -26.71
CA ASN A 295 -50.75 5.38 -27.86
C ASN A 295 -51.98 6.20 -27.43
N ASP A 296 -51.99 7.50 -27.74
CA ASP A 296 -53.23 8.22 -27.97
C ASP A 296 -53.33 8.51 -29.47
N SER A 297 -54.25 7.79 -30.11
CA SER A 297 -54.63 7.96 -31.51
C SER A 297 -55.21 9.35 -31.74
N PRO A 298 -54.87 10.03 -32.85
CA PRO A 298 -55.65 11.15 -33.34
C PRO A 298 -56.67 10.60 -34.35
N ASP A 299 -57.97 10.67 -34.03
CA ASP A 299 -58.97 10.52 -35.08
C ASP A 299 -60.06 11.61 -35.03
N THR A 300 -59.91 12.49 -36.04
CA THR A 300 -60.93 13.20 -36.82
C THR A 300 -61.98 14.09 -36.16
N ALA A 301 -61.86 15.39 -36.46
CA ALA A 301 -62.97 16.13 -37.06
C ALA A 301 -62.46 17.14 -38.09
N SER A 302 -62.58 16.78 -39.37
CA SER A 302 -62.46 17.71 -40.50
C SER A 302 -63.62 18.70 -40.50
N LYS A 303 -63.33 20.00 -40.68
CA LYS A 303 -64.25 20.93 -41.35
C LYS A 303 -63.52 21.75 -42.41
N PHE A 304 -64.04 21.55 -43.62
CA PHE A 304 -63.77 22.08 -44.94
C PHE A 304 -63.60 23.61 -45.09
N LEU A 305 -62.59 23.94 -45.92
CA LEU A 305 -62.54 24.83 -47.11
C LEU A 305 -62.73 26.37 -47.07
N LEU A 306 -62.00 26.93 -48.07
CA LEU A 306 -62.04 28.23 -48.75
C LEU A 306 -61.15 29.31 -48.11
N GLY A 307 -60.13 29.86 -48.78
CA GLY A 307 -59.95 30.08 -50.21
C GLY A 307 -59.94 31.57 -50.49
N CYS A 308 -58.90 32.04 -51.20
CA CYS A 308 -58.74 33.30 -51.93
C CYS A 308 -57.66 34.27 -51.39
N ALA A 309 -56.71 34.52 -52.31
CA ALA A 309 -55.91 35.72 -52.59
C ALA A 309 -54.91 36.21 -51.54
#